data_AF-A0A373NGT1-F1
#
_entry.id   AF-A0A373NGT1-F1
#
_cell.length_a   1.000
_cell.length_b   1.000
_cell.length_c   1.000
_cell.angle_alpha   90.00
_cell.angle_beta   90.00
_cell.angle_gamma   90.00
#
_symmetry.space_group_name_H-M   'P 1'
#
loop_
_entity.id
_entity.type
_entity.pdbx_description
1 polymer ?
#
loop_
_entity_poly.entity_id
_entity_poly.type
_entity_poly.pdbx_seq_one_letter_code
_entity_poly.pdbx_strand_id
1 'polypeptide(L)'
;MSFDTESRPISEIFSRVAKYSVPRYQRDYVWDKVNWSELLNDIVFTMKYSDTNWSHFLGAIVLINQTEQNKLKQGYVFNGINEYDIIDGQQRLTTIYILLLCYIIDF
;
A
#
# COMPACT_ATOMS: atom_id res chain seq x y z
N MET A 1 -22.49 -2.24 -6.12
CA MET A 1 -21.13 -1.74 -5.83
C MET A 1 -20.38 -1.72 -7.15
N SER A 2 -19.83 -0.57 -7.53
CA SER A 2 -18.94 -0.47 -8.69
C SER A 2 -17.50 -0.64 -8.18
N PHE A 3 -16.72 -1.49 -8.84
CA PHE A 3 -15.27 -1.52 -8.62
C PHE A 3 -14.65 -0.44 -9.51
N ASP A 4 -13.86 0.43 -8.91
CA ASP A 4 -12.94 1.30 -9.65
C ASP A 4 -11.56 0.63 -9.63
N THR A 5 -10.95 0.45 -10.80
CA THR A 5 -9.71 -0.32 -10.95
C THR A 5 -8.72 0.47 -11.77
N GLU A 6 -7.54 0.68 -11.20
CA GLU A 6 -6.48 1.46 -11.80
C GLU A 6 -5.12 0.85 -11.48
N SER A 7 -4.18 0.99 -12.41
CA SER A 7 -2.78 0.64 -12.19
C SER A 7 -2.05 1.88 -11.69
N ARG A 8 -1.28 1.74 -10.63
CA ARG A 8 -0.48 2.83 -10.06
C ARG A 8 0.92 2.37 -9.68
N PRO A 9 1.94 3.23 -9.85
CA PRO A 9 3.26 2.97 -9.28
C PRO A 9 3.16 3.00 -7.75
N ILE A 10 4.01 2.21 -7.10
CA ILE A 10 4.00 2.09 -5.63
C ILE A 10 4.30 3.44 -4.94
N SER A 11 5.08 4.31 -5.58
CA SER A 11 5.39 5.66 -5.09
C SER A 11 4.14 6.53 -4.93
N GLU A 12 3.16 6.41 -5.82
CA GLU A 12 1.89 7.14 -5.70
C GLU A 12 1.08 6.67 -4.50
N ILE A 13 1.12 5.38 -4.15
CA ILE A 13 0.39 4.87 -2.98
C ILE A 13 0.90 5.53 -1.69
N PHE A 14 2.21 5.68 -1.54
CA PHE A 14 2.82 6.21 -0.31
C PHE A 14 3.01 7.74 -0.28
N SER A 15 2.93 8.43 -1.42
CA SER A 15 3.09 9.90 -1.50
C SER A 15 1.78 10.68 -1.45
N ARG A 16 0.63 10.00 -1.60
CA ARG A 16 -0.69 10.64 -1.56
C ARG A 16 -1.02 11.18 -0.17
N VAL A 17 -1.83 12.23 -0.15
CA VAL A 17 -2.52 12.70 1.05
C VAL A 17 -3.66 11.73 1.36
N ALA A 18 -3.29 10.55 1.85
CA ALA A 18 -4.19 9.45 2.14
C ALA A 18 -3.78 8.71 3.41
N LYS A 19 -4.77 8.19 4.12
CA LYS A 19 -4.60 7.28 5.25
C LYS A 19 -5.10 5.91 4.86
N TYR A 20 -4.22 4.93 4.95
CA TYR A 20 -4.55 3.52 4.75
C TYR A 20 -4.64 2.84 6.11
N SER A 21 -5.79 2.23 6.42
CA SER A 21 -6.06 1.56 7.69
C SER A 21 -6.22 0.07 7.46
N VAL A 22 -5.69 -0.75 8.37
CA VAL A 22 -5.96 -2.19 8.42
C VAL A 22 -7.12 -2.42 9.40
N PRO A 23 -8.29 -2.84 8.93
CA PRO A 23 -9.44 -3.06 9.81
C PRO A 23 -9.21 -4.22 10.80
N ARG A 24 -9.88 -4.19 11.96
CA ARG A 24 -9.72 -5.21 13.02
C ARG A 24 -10.06 -6.65 12.61
N TYR A 25 -10.85 -6.83 11.56
CA TYR A 25 -11.22 -8.15 11.05
C TYR A 25 -10.18 -8.75 10.08
N GLN A 26 -9.13 -8.01 9.73
CA GLN A 26 -8.02 -8.53 8.94
C GLN A 26 -7.14 -9.45 9.79
N ARG A 27 -6.54 -10.45 9.15
CA ARG A 27 -5.56 -11.33 9.79
C ARG A 27 -4.30 -10.57 10.18
N ASP A 28 -3.65 -11.02 11.25
CA ASP A 28 -2.36 -10.50 11.70
C ASP A 28 -1.26 -10.61 10.63
N TYR A 29 -0.17 -9.87 10.83
CA TYR A 29 1.01 -9.96 9.99
C TYR A 29 1.67 -11.34 10.16
N VAL A 30 1.80 -12.10 9.07
CA VAL A 30 2.35 -13.48 9.10
C VAL A 30 3.38 -13.76 8.03
N TRP A 31 3.77 -12.75 7.25
CA TRP A 31 4.85 -12.90 6.28
C TRP A 31 6.17 -13.16 6.99
N ASP A 32 6.86 -14.21 6.55
CA ASP A 32 8.15 -14.64 7.08
C ASP A 32 9.29 -14.36 6.09
N LYS A 33 10.51 -14.81 6.43
CA LYS A 33 11.71 -14.58 5.62
C LYS A 33 11.56 -15.01 4.16
N VAL A 34 10.77 -16.05 3.86
CA VAL A 34 10.56 -16.51 2.48
C VAL A 34 9.80 -15.45 1.70
N ASN A 35 8.66 -15.00 2.24
CA ASN A 35 7.83 -13.97 1.63
C ASN A 35 8.60 -12.64 1.45
N TRP A 36 9.42 -12.26 2.45
CA TRP A 36 10.25 -11.06 2.36
C TRP A 36 11.30 -11.18 1.26
N SER A 37 11.95 -12.35 1.15
CA SER A 37 12.98 -12.59 0.14
C SER A 37 12.39 -12.53 -1.26
N GLU A 38 11.20 -13.09 -1.48
CA GLU A 38 10.49 -13.00 -2.77
C GLU A 38 10.19 -11.54 -3.14
N LEU A 39 9.57 -10.77 -2.24
CA LEU A 39 9.27 -9.36 -2.50
C LEU A 39 10.55 -8.54 -2.78
N LEU A 40 11.61 -8.77 -2.00
CA LEU A 40 12.89 -8.07 -2.20
C LEU A 40 13.53 -8.44 -3.53
N ASN A 41 13.49 -9.71 -3.92
CA ASN A 41 14.02 -10.17 -5.21
C ASN A 41 13.27 -9.50 -6.36
N ASP A 42 11.94 -9.39 -6.30
CA ASP A 42 11.14 -8.70 -7.30
C ASP A 42 11.51 -7.22 -7.43
N ILE A 43 11.69 -6.54 -6.29
CA ILE A 43 12.10 -5.13 -6.24
C ILE A 43 13.50 -4.96 -6.85
N VAL A 44 14.47 -5.76 -6.43
CA VAL A 44 15.86 -5.71 -6.92
C VAL A 44 15.93 -6.05 -8.40
N PHE A 45 15.17 -7.05 -8.85
CA PHE A 45 15.05 -7.39 -10.26
C PHE A 45 14.53 -6.18 -11.04
N THR A 46 13.49 -5.51 -10.54
CA THR A 46 12.92 -4.33 -11.20
C THR A 46 13.89 -3.17 -11.29
N MET A 47 14.66 -2.90 -10.24
CA MET A 47 15.67 -1.85 -10.25
C MET A 47 16.79 -2.12 -11.25
N LYS A 48 17.19 -3.39 -11.44
CA LYS A 48 18.24 -3.75 -12.41
C LYS A 48 17.87 -3.45 -13.87
N TYR A 49 16.57 -3.40 -14.18
CA TYR A 49 16.07 -3.14 -15.53
C TYR A 49 15.34 -1.79 -15.64
N SER A 50 15.62 -0.84 -14.73
CA SER A 50 14.94 0.46 -14.66
C SER A 50 15.09 1.31 -15.93
N ASP A 51 16.13 1.06 -16.73
CA ASP A 51 16.38 1.78 -17.99
C ASP A 51 15.52 1.26 -19.17
N THR A 52 14.75 0.20 -18.93
CA THR A 52 13.76 -0.31 -19.88
C THR A 52 12.38 0.27 -19.55
N ASN A 53 11.50 0.44 -20.54
CA ASN A 53 10.11 0.90 -20.31
C ASN A 53 9.22 -0.21 -19.69
N TRP A 54 9.79 -1.01 -18.79
CA TRP A 54 9.22 -2.19 -18.19
C TRP A 54 8.89 -1.93 -16.73
N SER A 55 7.81 -2.53 -16.26
CA SER A 55 7.35 -2.44 -14.87
C SER A 55 7.01 -3.82 -14.35
N HIS A 56 7.42 -4.13 -13.11
CA HIS A 56 7.01 -5.36 -12.43
C HIS A 56 5.64 -5.19 -11.76
N PHE A 57 4.75 -6.15 -11.99
CA PHE A 57 3.46 -6.17 -11.33
C PHE A 57 3.61 -6.75 -9.91
N LEU A 58 3.57 -5.88 -8.91
CA LEU A 58 3.68 -6.30 -7.50
C LEU A 58 2.41 -6.97 -6.95
N GLY A 59 1.33 -7.06 -7.73
CA GLY A 59 0.03 -7.62 -7.31
C GLY A 59 -1.06 -6.57 -7.06
N ALA A 60 -2.32 -6.98 -7.03
CA ALA A 60 -3.45 -6.09 -6.75
C ALA A 60 -3.56 -5.71 -5.26
N ILE A 61 -4.12 -4.53 -4.97
CA ILE A 61 -4.50 -4.10 -3.62
C ILE A 61 -5.98 -3.76 -3.70
N VAL A 62 -6.76 -4.22 -2.72
CA VAL A 62 -8.20 -3.93 -2.66
C VAL A 62 -8.44 -2.99 -1.50
N LEU A 63 -9.08 -1.85 -1.80
CA LEU A 63 -9.35 -0.78 -0.84
C LEU A 63 -10.84 -0.46 -0.79
N ILE A 64 -11.36 -0.13 0.38
CA ILE A 64 -12.66 0.51 0.55
C ILE A 64 -12.43 1.98 0.86
N ASN A 65 -12.98 2.88 0.04
CA ASN A 65 -12.95 4.31 0.31
C ASN A 65 -13.95 4.66 1.42
N GLN A 66 -13.44 5.04 2.59
CA GLN A 66 -14.22 5.43 3.76
C GLN A 66 -14.37 6.95 3.89
N THR A 67 -13.76 7.73 2.99
CA THR A 67 -13.69 9.19 3.07
C THR A 67 -15.08 9.81 3.29
N GLU A 68 -16.05 9.52 2.42
CA GLU A 68 -17.41 10.08 2.55
C GLU A 68 -18.16 9.57 3.78
N GLN A 69 -17.98 8.30 4.16
CA GLN A 69 -18.66 7.75 5.34
C GLN A 69 -18.15 8.38 6.64
N ASN A 70 -16.85 8.66 6.73
CA ASN A 70 -16.23 9.24 7.91
C ASN A 70 -16.49 10.75 8.01
N LYS A 71 -16.63 11.46 6.88
CA LYS A 71 -17.12 12.85 6.85
C LYS A 71 -18.46 12.98 7.58
N LEU A 72 -19.38 12.04 7.34
CA LEU A 72 -20.72 12.05 7.93
C LEU A 72 -20.74 11.66 9.42
N LYS A 73 -19.81 10.82 9.88
CA LYS A 73 -19.82 10.26 11.23
C LYS A 73 -19.12 11.13 12.28
N GLN A 74 -18.08 11.88 11.90
CA GLN A 74 -17.20 12.50 12.90
C GLN A 74 -17.24 14.02 12.97
N GLY A 75 -17.87 14.76 12.04
CA GLY A 75 -17.90 16.23 12.05
C GLY A 75 -16.54 16.92 11.91
N TYR A 76 -15.45 16.18 12.12
CA TYR A 76 -14.06 16.47 11.84
C TYR A 76 -13.64 15.63 10.63
N VAL A 77 -13.78 16.21 9.45
CA VAL A 77 -12.95 15.76 8.33
C VAL A 77 -11.55 16.25 8.64
N PHE A 78 -10.55 15.37 8.65
CA PHE A 78 -9.18 15.86 8.51
C PHE A 78 -9.10 16.45 7.09
N ASN A 79 -9.28 17.77 6.99
CA ASN A 79 -9.53 18.49 5.74
C ASN A 79 -8.62 18.02 4.60
N GLY A 80 -9.19 17.28 3.64
CA GLY A 80 -8.52 16.87 2.40
C GLY A 80 -7.76 15.54 2.45
N ILE A 81 -7.80 14.76 3.53
CA ILE A 81 -7.18 13.42 3.58
C ILE A 81 -8.18 12.37 3.11
N ASN A 82 -7.79 11.58 2.10
CA ASN A 82 -8.58 10.41 1.68
C ASN A 82 -8.35 9.24 2.66
N GLU A 83 -9.41 8.57 3.09
CA GLU A 83 -9.32 7.44 4.00
C GLU A 83 -9.72 6.13 3.30
N TYR A 84 -8.85 5.13 3.43
CA TYR A 84 -9.03 3.82 2.82
C TYR A 84 -8.85 2.71 3.87
N ASP A 85 -9.76 1.74 3.86
CA ASP A 85 -9.58 0.46 4.54
C ASP A 85 -8.96 -0.56 3.57
N ILE A 86 -7.89 -1.23 4.00
CA ILE A 86 -7.23 -2.28 3.22
C ILE A 86 -7.99 -3.59 3.41
N ILE A 87 -8.50 -4.15 2.31
CA ILE A 87 -9.21 -5.43 2.28
C ILE A 87 -8.30 -6.56 1.81
N ASP A 88 -7.42 -6.27 0.86
CA ASP A 88 -6.40 -7.21 0.39
C ASP A 88 -5.10 -6.46 0.04
N GLY A 89 -3.97 -7.17 0.09
CA GLY A 89 -2.63 -6.61 -0.10
C GLY A 89 -1.97 -6.09 1.18
N GLN A 90 -2.61 -6.26 2.36
CA GLN A 90 -2.11 -5.72 3.64
C GLN A 90 -0.67 -6.15 3.98
N GLN A 91 -0.33 -7.43 3.85
CA GLN A 91 1.00 -7.95 4.19
C GLN A 91 2.09 -7.30 3.32
N ARG A 92 1.80 -7.18 2.02
CA ARG A 92 2.72 -6.60 1.03
C ARG A 92 2.90 -5.10 1.25
N LEU A 93 1.81 -4.36 1.44
CA LEU A 93 1.89 -2.92 1.76
C LEU A 93 2.66 -2.67 3.06
N THR A 94 2.36 -3.42 4.12
CA THR A 94 3.08 -3.31 5.40
C THR A 94 4.57 -3.60 5.23
N THR A 95 4.93 -4.64 4.48
CA THR A 95 6.34 -5.00 4.25
C THR A 95 7.07 -3.92 3.46
N ILE A 96 6.47 -3.41 2.38
CA ILE A 96 7.07 -2.30 1.60
C ILE A 96 7.23 -1.05 2.48
N TYR A 97 6.24 -0.75 3.32
CA TYR A 97 6.32 0.39 4.25
C TYR A 97 7.45 0.23 5.27
N ILE A 98 7.64 -0.96 5.84
CA ILE A 98 8.76 -1.25 6.74
C ILE A 98 10.10 -1.07 6.01
N LEU A 99 10.24 -1.58 4.79
CA LEU A 99 11.45 -1.41 4.00
C LEU A 99 11.78 0.07 3.74
N LEU A 100 10.76 0.88 3.41
CA LEU A 100 10.93 2.33 3.25
C LEU A 100 11.36 3.00 4.55
N LEU A 101 10.77 2.62 5.70
CA LEU A 101 11.18 3.15 6.99
C LEU A 101 12.61 2.78 7.35
N CYS A 102 13.01 1.53 7.18
CA CYS A 102 14.39 1.10 7.40
C CYS A 102 15.37 1.90 6.55
N TYR A 103 15.06 2.06 5.26
CA TYR A 103 15.89 2.87 4.36
C TYR A 103 15.99 4.33 4.83
N ILE A 104 14.91 4.95 5.31
CA ILE A 104 14.94 6.35 5.76
C ILE A 104 15.68 6.50 7.09
N ILE A 105 15.55 5.55 8.02
CA ILE A 105 16.12 5.64 9.37
C ILE A 105 17.64 5.36 9.35
N ASP A 106 18.14 4.58 8.39
CA ASP A 106 19.57 4.26 8.26
C ASP A 106 20.39 5.37 7.56
N PHE A 107 19.78 6.51 7.20
CA PHE A 107 20.43 7.74 6.71
C PHE A 107 20.32 8.87 7.73
#